data_AF-A0A8T6HS66-F1
#
_entry.id   AF-A0A8T6HS66-F1
#
_cell.length_a   1.000
_cell.length_b   1.000
_cell.length_c   1.000
_cell.angle_alpha   90.00
_cell.angle_beta   90.00
_cell.angle_gamma   90.00
#
_symmetry.space_group_name_H-M   'P 1'
#
loop_
_entity.id
_entity.type
_entity.pdbx_description
1 polymer ?
#
loop_
_entity_poly.entity_id
_entity_poly.type
_entity_poly.pdbx_seq_one_letter_code
_entity_poly.pdbx_strand_id
1 'polypeptide(L)'
;MMLLGRSSEGNDALNLNGTVRNDIDSGVEHGDVLLRYSDAAVGRTDDLVAAREALDAEMGPDAVVDCAATIANFQRMVRIADGCGIPLDSFSRTESAKWRDGLGIDNFRSRENTFSRS
;
A
#
# COMPACT_ATOMS: atom_id res chain seq x y z
N MET A 1 -23.95 4.46 9.08
CA MET A 1 -23.77 4.80 7.64
C MET A 1 -23.43 6.28 7.52
N MET A 2 -22.21 6.68 7.92
CA MET A 2 -21.78 8.10 7.94
C MET A 2 -20.29 8.30 7.60
N LEU A 3 -19.54 7.26 7.22
CA LEU A 3 -18.12 7.39 6.89
C LEU A 3 -17.81 7.49 5.39
N LEU A 4 -18.76 7.16 4.49
CA LEU A 4 -18.52 7.30 3.04
C LEU A 4 -18.71 8.73 2.51
N GLY A 5 -19.61 9.52 3.12
CA GLY A 5 -19.97 10.86 2.62
C GLY A 5 -18.87 11.91 2.78
N ARG A 6 -18.02 11.79 3.82
CA ARG A 6 -16.90 12.70 4.08
C ARG A 6 -15.67 12.40 3.22
N SER A 7 -15.57 11.20 2.64
CA SER A 7 -14.42 10.79 1.81
C SER A 7 -14.41 11.45 0.44
N SER A 8 -15.54 12.00 -0.02
CA SER A 8 -15.66 12.62 -1.34
C SER A 8 -15.25 14.09 -1.36
N GLU A 9 -15.43 14.83 -0.27
CA GLU A 9 -15.21 16.29 -0.22
C GLU A 9 -13.71 16.67 -0.08
N GLY A 10 -12.84 15.72 0.28
CA GLY A 10 -11.40 15.94 0.42
C GLY A 10 -10.53 15.40 -0.72
N ASN A 11 -11.11 14.66 -1.69
CA ASN A 11 -10.31 13.90 -2.65
C ASN A 11 -9.64 14.77 -3.73
N ASP A 12 -10.19 15.95 -4.03
CA ASP A 12 -9.62 16.86 -5.05
C ASP A 12 -8.29 17.49 -4.63
N ALA A 13 -7.99 17.51 -3.32
CA ALA A 13 -6.72 18.01 -2.78
C ALA A 13 -5.64 16.92 -2.65
N LEU A 14 -6.01 15.64 -2.80
CA LEU A 14 -5.10 14.52 -2.63
C LEU A 14 -4.44 14.16 -3.96
N ASN A 15 -3.12 14.05 -3.93
CA ASN A 15 -2.33 13.67 -5.09
C ASN A 15 -1.82 12.24 -4.92
N LEU A 16 -2.50 11.30 -5.58
CA LEU A 16 -2.10 9.89 -5.59
C LEU A 16 -0.71 9.66 -6.18
N ASN A 17 -0.18 10.58 -7.01
CA ASN A 17 1.20 10.45 -7.45
C ASN A 17 2.18 10.67 -6.28
N GLY A 18 1.85 11.55 -5.34
CA GLY A 18 2.65 11.82 -4.16
C GLY A 18 2.71 10.67 -3.14
N THR A 19 1.83 9.67 -3.25
CA THR A 19 1.92 8.46 -2.40
C THR A 19 2.83 7.37 -2.96
N VAL A 20 3.18 7.46 -4.25
CA VAL A 20 4.09 6.53 -4.93
C VAL A 20 5.45 7.19 -5.19
N ARG A 21 5.45 8.52 -5.28
CA ARG A 21 6.62 9.34 -5.57
C ARG A 21 6.84 10.31 -4.41
N ASN A 22 7.81 9.99 -3.57
CA ASN A 22 8.16 10.76 -2.37
C ASN A 22 8.70 12.18 -2.69
N ASP A 23 8.94 12.53 -3.95
CA ASP A 23 9.30 13.88 -4.41
C ASP A 23 8.09 14.77 -4.75
N ILE A 24 6.87 14.23 -4.64
CA ILE A 24 5.63 14.93 -4.94
C ILE A 24 4.79 14.99 -3.67
N ASP A 25 4.28 16.18 -3.33
CA ASP A 25 3.35 16.33 -2.21
C ASP A 25 2.06 15.52 -2.47
N SER A 26 1.70 14.68 -1.50
CA SER A 26 0.50 13.86 -1.54
C SER A 26 -0.76 14.63 -1.14
N GLY A 27 -0.63 15.81 -0.54
CA GLY A 27 -1.74 16.56 0.05
C GLY A 27 -2.31 15.93 1.33
N VAL A 28 -1.70 14.85 1.82
CA VAL A 28 -2.03 14.23 3.10
C VAL A 28 -1.26 14.95 4.20
N GLU A 29 -1.98 15.34 5.25
CA GLU A 29 -1.36 15.89 6.46
C GLU A 29 -0.34 14.90 7.04
N HIS A 30 0.88 15.36 7.31
CA HIS A 30 2.02 14.51 7.73
C HIS A 30 2.38 13.40 6.73
N GLY A 31 2.02 13.56 5.46
CA GLY A 31 2.17 12.52 4.44
C GLY A 31 3.62 12.08 4.21
N ASP A 32 4.58 12.99 4.38
CA ASP A 32 6.02 12.73 4.22
C ASP A 32 6.56 11.77 5.30
N VAL A 33 6.28 12.03 6.58
CA VAL A 33 6.71 11.14 7.68
C VAL A 33 5.96 9.82 7.68
N LEU A 34 4.67 9.82 7.29
CA LEU A 34 3.88 8.60 7.13
C LEU A 34 4.42 7.72 6.00
N LEU A 35 4.68 8.29 4.83
CA LEU A 35 5.25 7.56 3.69
C LEU A 35 6.63 7.01 4.03
N ARG A 36 7.52 7.85 4.58
CA ARG A 36 8.87 7.43 4.96
C ARG A 36 8.88 6.27 5.95
N TYR A 37 8.05 6.33 6.99
CA TYR A 37 7.97 5.23 7.96
C TYR A 37 7.40 3.95 7.34
N SER A 38 6.36 4.07 6.50
CA SER A 38 5.78 2.92 5.82
C SER A 38 6.75 2.26 4.81
N ASP A 39 7.47 3.06 4.03
CA ASP A 39 8.47 2.60 3.07
C ASP A 39 9.64 1.90 3.78
N ALA A 40 10.15 2.50 4.86
CA ALA A 40 11.23 1.92 5.65
C ALA A 40 10.82 0.59 6.29
N ALA A 41 9.60 0.52 6.85
CA ALA A 41 9.08 -0.68 7.49
C ALA A 41 8.82 -1.82 6.49
N VAL A 42 8.23 -1.50 5.34
CA VAL A 42 7.94 -2.49 4.28
C VAL A 42 9.21 -2.93 3.56
N GLY A 43 10.08 -1.97 3.22
CA GLY A 43 11.36 -2.20 2.54
C GLY A 43 12.44 -2.81 3.44
N ARG A 44 12.24 -2.80 4.76
CA ARG A 44 13.22 -3.23 5.77
C ARG A 44 14.56 -2.50 5.61
N THR A 45 14.50 -1.20 5.42
CA THR A 45 15.68 -0.36 5.26
C THR A 45 16.31 -0.08 6.63
N ASP A 46 17.60 0.25 6.64
CA ASP A 46 18.32 0.63 7.87
C ASP A 46 17.81 1.96 8.48
N ASP A 47 17.03 2.73 7.71
CA ASP A 47 16.45 4.02 8.09
C ASP A 47 15.26 3.90 9.07
N LEU A 48 14.69 2.71 9.27
CA LEU A 48 13.44 2.49 10.01
C LEU A 48 13.39 3.18 11.38
N VAL A 49 14.49 3.16 12.14
CA VAL A 49 14.56 3.81 13.45
C VAL A 49 14.39 5.32 13.33
N ALA A 50 15.08 5.94 12.37
CA ALA A 50 15.02 7.38 12.14
C ALA A 50 13.64 7.81 11.61
N ALA A 51 13.03 7.02 10.71
CA ALA A 51 11.68 7.32 10.23
C ALA A 51 10.62 7.23 11.33
N ARG A 52 10.75 6.24 12.23
CA ARG A 52 9.88 6.11 13.40
C ARG A 52 10.01 7.30 14.35
N GLU A 53 11.24 7.74 14.61
CA GLU A 53 11.50 8.90 15.48
C GLU A 53 10.97 10.20 14.88
N ALA A 54 11.08 10.37 13.56
CA ALA A 54 10.49 11.52 12.87
C ALA A 54 8.96 11.54 12.99
N LEU A 55 8.31 10.38 12.79
CA LEU A 55 6.86 10.25 12.95
C LEU A 55 6.42 10.51 14.40
N ASP A 56 7.15 10.01 15.39
CA ASP A 56 6.89 10.27 16.81
C ASP A 56 7.02 11.76 17.15
N ALA A 57 8.07 12.42 16.64
CA ALA A 57 8.28 13.84 16.87
C ALA A 57 7.16 14.73 16.31
N GLU A 58 6.53 14.30 15.20
CA GLU A 58 5.52 15.09 14.51
C GLU A 58 4.08 14.75 14.93
N MET A 59 3.78 13.47 15.15
CA MET A 59 2.42 12.98 15.41
C MET A 59 2.25 12.31 16.78
N GLY A 60 3.33 12.07 17.51
CA GLY A 60 3.34 11.43 18.82
C GLY A 60 3.30 9.90 18.80
N PRO A 61 3.44 9.29 19.99
CA PRO A 61 3.69 7.86 20.11
C PRO A 61 2.47 7.00 19.74
N ASP A 62 1.25 7.49 19.98
CA ASP A 62 0.02 6.79 19.61
C ASP A 62 -0.10 6.65 18.09
N ALA A 63 0.28 7.69 17.34
CA ALA A 63 0.28 7.67 15.87
C ALA A 63 1.31 6.67 15.31
N VAL A 64 2.46 6.52 15.98
CA VAL A 64 3.46 5.50 15.61
C VAL A 64 2.88 4.09 15.75
N VAL A 65 2.16 3.83 16.85
CA VAL A 65 1.52 2.53 17.10
C VAL A 65 0.44 2.26 16.05
N ASP A 66 -0.43 3.23 15.78
CA ASP A 66 -1.49 3.10 14.78
C ASP A 66 -0.91 2.85 13.38
N CYS A 67 0.09 3.64 12.97
CA CYS A 67 0.75 3.46 11.68
C CYS A 67 1.40 2.06 11.57
N ALA A 68 2.12 1.61 12.60
CA ALA A 68 2.72 0.28 12.64
C ALA A 68 1.66 -0.83 12.55
N ALA A 69 0.53 -0.68 13.26
CA ALA A 69 -0.58 -1.62 13.21
C ALA A 69 -1.21 -1.67 11.81
N THR A 70 -1.39 -0.53 11.15
CA THR A 70 -1.87 -0.46 9.76
C THR A 70 -0.91 -1.16 8.80
N ILE A 71 0.39 -0.84 8.86
CA ILE A 71 1.43 -1.48 8.03
C ILE A 71 1.39 -3.00 8.23
N ALA A 72 1.39 -3.46 9.48
CA ALA A 72 1.36 -4.88 9.81
C ALA A 72 0.08 -5.58 9.29
N ASN A 73 -1.07 -4.91 9.37
CA ASN A 73 -2.34 -5.45 8.88
C ASN A 73 -2.32 -5.69 7.37
N PHE A 74 -1.85 -4.72 6.57
CA PHE A 74 -1.73 -4.87 5.12
C PHE A 74 -0.69 -5.92 4.73
N GLN A 75 0.47 -5.90 5.40
CA GLN A 75 1.53 -6.87 5.20
C GLN A 75 1.06 -8.31 5.50
N ARG A 76 0.26 -8.52 6.54
CA ARG A 76 -0.33 -9.82 6.86
C ARG A 76 -1.27 -10.30 5.75
N MET A 77 -2.17 -9.42 5.29
CA MET A 77 -3.16 -9.77 4.27
C MET A 77 -2.51 -10.18 2.94
N VAL A 78 -1.44 -9.49 2.51
CA VAL A 78 -0.68 -9.84 1.30
C VAL A 78 -0.14 -11.27 1.40
N ARG A 79 0.50 -11.64 2.53
CA ARG A 79 1.04 -13.00 2.71
C ARG A 79 -0.03 -14.08 2.73
N ILE A 80 -1.19 -13.81 3.30
CA ILE A 80 -2.33 -14.74 3.27
C ILE A 80 -2.84 -14.91 1.84
N ALA A 81 -2.99 -13.80 1.10
CA ALA A 81 -3.44 -13.85 -0.28
C ALA A 81 -2.48 -14.65 -1.17
N ASP A 82 -1.17 -14.42 -1.02
CA ASP A 82 -0.13 -15.14 -1.73
C ASP A 82 -0.11 -16.63 -1.37
N GLY A 83 -0.22 -16.95 -0.07
CA GLY A 83 -0.20 -18.33 0.43
C GLY A 83 -1.44 -19.14 0.06
N CYS A 84 -2.61 -18.50 -0.07
CA CYS A 84 -3.86 -19.16 -0.43
C CYS A 84 -4.17 -19.10 -1.93
N GLY A 85 -3.35 -18.41 -2.74
CA GLY A 85 -3.58 -18.25 -4.17
C GLY A 85 -4.91 -17.55 -4.48
N ILE A 86 -5.21 -16.44 -3.80
CA ILE A 86 -6.45 -15.69 -4.06
C ILE A 86 -6.42 -15.18 -5.52
N PRO A 87 -7.44 -15.51 -6.35
CA PRO A 87 -7.47 -15.08 -7.74
C PRO A 87 -7.62 -13.57 -7.87
N LEU A 88 -7.10 -13.02 -8.97
CA LEU A 88 -7.39 -11.62 -9.33
C LEU A 88 -8.87 -11.48 -9.68
N ASP A 89 -9.50 -10.44 -9.16
CA ASP A 89 -10.83 -10.00 -9.58
C ASP A 89 -10.82 -9.55 -11.05
N SER A 90 -12.00 -9.41 -11.64
CA SER A 90 -12.17 -9.12 -13.07
C SER A 90 -11.54 -7.78 -13.48
N PHE A 91 -11.61 -6.76 -12.62
CA PHE A 91 -11.05 -5.44 -12.90
C PHE A 91 -9.53 -5.50 -12.86
N SER A 92 -8.94 -5.97 -11.76
CA SER A 92 -7.49 -6.08 -11.61
C SER A 92 -6.85 -6.95 -12.70
N ARG A 93 -7.54 -8.03 -13.12
CA ARG A 93 -7.11 -8.91 -14.20
C ARG A 93 -7.03 -8.20 -15.55
N THR A 94 -8.00 -7.33 -15.84
CA THR A 94 -8.07 -6.55 -17.08
C THR A 94 -7.01 -5.47 -17.10
N GLU A 95 -6.91 -4.67 -16.04
CA GLU A 95 -5.96 -3.56 -15.95
C GLU A 95 -4.50 -4.02 -15.99
N SER A 96 -4.20 -5.14 -15.34
CA SER A 96 -2.83 -5.68 -15.31
C SER A 96 -2.44 -6.51 -16.54
N ALA A 97 -3.34 -6.73 -17.51
CA ALA A 97 -3.09 -7.64 -18.64
C ALA A 97 -1.86 -7.26 -19.48
N LYS A 98 -1.72 -5.97 -19.84
CA LYS A 98 -0.57 -5.49 -20.63
C LYS A 98 0.76 -5.68 -19.90
N TRP A 99 0.76 -5.48 -18.58
CA TRP A 99 1.95 -5.64 -17.75
C TRP A 99 2.34 -7.10 -17.59
N ARG A 100 1.36 -8.00 -17.38
CA ARG A 100 1.62 -9.44 -17.30
C ARG A 100 2.18 -10.01 -18.60
N ASP A 101 1.65 -9.57 -19.73
CA ASP A 101 2.17 -9.94 -21.05
C ASP A 101 3.61 -9.41 -21.24
N GLY A 102 3.83 -8.12 -21.01
CA GLY A 102 5.15 -7.49 -21.19
C GLY A 102 6.25 -8.03 -20.25
N LEU A 103 5.87 -8.49 -19.05
CA LEU A 103 6.79 -9.09 -18.08
C LEU A 103 6.88 -10.62 -18.20
N GLY A 104 6.11 -11.24 -19.10
CA GLY A 104 6.07 -12.69 -19.29
C GLY A 104 5.50 -13.45 -18.08
N ILE A 105 4.69 -12.81 -17.23
CA ILE A 105 4.14 -13.39 -16.00
C ILE A 105 3.26 -14.59 -16.31
N ASP A 106 2.54 -14.56 -17.44
CA ASP A 106 1.65 -15.64 -17.88
C ASP A 106 2.42 -16.90 -18.34
N ASN A 107 3.76 -16.90 -18.34
CA ASN A 107 4.58 -18.08 -18.63
C ASN A 107 4.95 -18.88 -17.37
N PHE A 108 4.74 -18.33 -16.17
CA PHE A 108 4.99 -19.07 -14.94
C PHE A 108 3.85 -20.04 -14.64
N ARG A 109 4.20 -21.20 -14.06
CA ARG A 109 3.22 -22.20 -13.60
C ARG A 109 2.21 -21.64 -12.60
N SER A 110 2.62 -20.66 -11.80
CA SER A 110 1.77 -19.97 -10.81
C SER A 110 0.60 -19.20 -11.41
N ARG A 111 0.58 -18.96 -12.74
CA ARG A 111 -0.55 -18.29 -13.43
C ARG A 111 -1.90 -18.98 -13.17
N GLU A 112 -1.88 -20.28 -12.90
CA GLU A 112 -3.09 -21.08 -12.61
C GLU A 112 -3.88 -20.50 -11.43
N ASN A 113 -3.18 -19.94 -10.42
CA ASN A 113 -3.80 -19.30 -9.25
C ASN A 113 -4.38 -17.92 -9.56
N THR A 114 -3.96 -17.28 -10.65
CA THR A 114 -4.44 -15.95 -11.06
C THR A 114 -5.85 -16.01 -11.65
N PHE A 115 -6.17 -17.11 -12.36
CA PHE A 115 -7.38 -17.20 -13.19
C PHE A 115 -8.50 -18.06 -12.60
N SER A 116 -8.19 -18.99 -11.71
CA SER A 116 -9.11 -20.04 -11.26
C SER A 116 -9.41 -19.98 -9.74
N ARG A 117 -10.69 -20.01 -9.39
CA ARG A 117 -11.17 -20.93 -8.35
C ARG A 117 -12.14 -21.89 -9.03
N SER A 118 -11.82 -23.19 -9.01
CA SER A 118 -12.83 -24.23 -9.20
C SER A 118 -13.87 -24.14 -8.10
#